data_AF-A0A3N9NL44-F1
#
_entry.id   AF-A0A3N9NL44-F1
#
_cell.length_a   1.000
_cell.length_b   1.000
_cell.length_c   1.000
_cell.angle_alpha   90.00
_cell.angle_beta   90.00
_cell.angle_gamma   90.00
#
_symmetry.space_group_name_H-M   'P 1'
#
loop_
_entity.id
_entity.type
_entity.pdbx_description
1 polymer ?
#
loop_
_entity_poly.entity_id
_entity_poly.type
_entity_poly.pdbx_seq_one_letter_code
_entity_poly.pdbx_strand_id
1 'polypeptide(L)'
;MISFFRDAYDKIYQQMKESKKMISYKTKKMSATLSLLFFSLIFMLMITMDLAATAQLFAEENDKIILTPKPGPAPRINGPRLYGARPGRPFVYRIPCTGDRPITFAVANLPEGLTVDEQTGIITGRLPDTPGEYVLDFIAHNDVGSARKQFTIVVGETLALTPPMGWNSWYIHYHRVTDRVMREAADHMVSSGMADYGYMYINIDDCWMRIEPDDFERVKKRFSGFDMRGVIGEHREKTGDILTNANFPDMVALTDYIHAKGLRAGIYTSPGPRTCQQYAGSYMHEQQDAEQFAAWGFDFIKYDWCSYSQVYNERMKTSQDDLAEKKYPYQLMGDILQRLDRDIVLNLCQYGMNNVWEWGGEVGGHCWRTTGDLGLQEDDQLPGFYHIGLSNAQHWQYAEPGQWNDPDYILIGWVGSAHVHGFGTETALTGNEQYSYMSMWSLMAAPLFFSGDMAKLDEFTLNILCNAEVIDINQDALGKQGQPIVKNDETLLLSKPMEDGSIAVGLFNLQEQPSDITVSWDQLGIRGLHRVRDVWRQQDIGQVEGQFSASVGRHGVFLMRLWPVNAQGSKAD
;
A
#
# COMPACT_ATOMS: atom_id res chain seq x y z
N MET A 1 -5.80 -52.60 14.05
CA MET A 1 -5.07 -51.75 15.01
C MET A 1 -5.54 -51.95 16.46
N ILE A 2 -6.84 -52.03 16.74
CA ILE A 2 -7.37 -52.29 18.11
C ILE A 2 -7.09 -53.73 18.62
N SER A 3 -6.95 -54.74 17.75
CA SER A 3 -6.57 -56.11 18.18
C SER A 3 -5.10 -56.25 18.60
N PHE A 4 -4.21 -55.39 18.09
CA PHE A 4 -2.77 -55.43 18.41
C PHE A 4 -2.49 -54.90 19.82
N PHE A 5 -3.26 -53.89 20.27
CA PHE A 5 -3.15 -53.34 21.62
C PHE A 5 -3.70 -54.28 22.71
N ARG A 6 -4.71 -55.11 22.38
CA ARG A 6 -5.30 -56.07 23.32
C ARG A 6 -4.33 -57.21 23.65
N ASP A 7 -3.64 -57.73 22.64
CA ASP A 7 -2.65 -58.81 22.80
C ASP A 7 -1.39 -58.36 23.55
N ALA A 8 -0.99 -57.09 23.39
CA ALA A 8 0.11 -56.49 24.15
C ALA A 8 -0.26 -56.29 25.63
N TYR A 9 -1.50 -55.85 25.91
CA TYR A 9 -1.99 -55.65 27.27
C TYR A 9 -2.11 -56.97 28.05
N ASP A 10 -2.66 -58.02 27.43
CA ASP A 10 -2.83 -59.31 28.09
C ASP A 10 -1.50 -60.02 28.38
N LYS A 11 -0.49 -59.83 27.52
CA LYS A 11 0.89 -60.31 27.77
C LYS A 11 1.56 -59.60 28.94
N ILE A 12 1.44 -58.27 29.02
CA ILE A 12 2.00 -57.47 30.12
C ILE A 12 1.30 -57.82 31.44
N TYR A 13 -0.03 -57.99 31.43
CA TYR A 13 -0.80 -58.33 32.62
C TYR A 13 -0.43 -59.71 33.19
N GLN A 14 -0.21 -60.72 32.33
CA GLN A 14 0.25 -62.04 32.80
C GLN A 14 1.68 -62.03 33.33
N GLN A 15 2.58 -61.27 32.70
CA GLN A 15 3.96 -61.10 33.15
C GLN A 15 4.03 -60.42 34.53
N MET A 16 3.13 -59.47 34.80
CA MET A 16 2.97 -58.84 36.12
C MET A 16 2.37 -59.79 37.16
N LYS A 17 1.49 -60.72 36.76
CA LYS A 17 0.85 -61.69 37.66
C LYS A 17 1.82 -62.79 38.11
N GLU A 18 2.75 -63.21 37.25
CA GLU A 18 3.81 -64.16 37.61
C GLU A 18 4.90 -63.53 38.48
N SER A 19 5.20 -62.23 38.29
CA SER A 19 6.16 -61.49 39.11
C SER A 19 5.72 -61.22 40.56
N LYS A 20 4.44 -61.45 40.90
CA LYS A 20 3.88 -61.27 42.26
C LYS A 20 4.08 -62.46 43.21
N LYS A 21 4.71 -63.57 42.77
CA LYS A 21 5.02 -64.72 43.63
C LYS A 21 6.47 -64.79 44.14
N MET A 22 7.32 -63.83 43.80
CA MET A 22 8.64 -63.70 44.43
C MET A 22 8.85 -62.25 44.87
N ILE A 23 9.54 -62.07 45.98
CA ILE A 23 9.92 -60.79 46.61
C ILE A 23 8.94 -60.32 47.71
N SER A 24 8.93 -61.10 48.78
CA SER A 24 9.04 -60.57 50.13
C SER A 24 10.44 -59.95 50.30
N TYR A 25 10.56 -58.90 51.12
CA TYR A 25 11.79 -58.17 51.51
C TYR A 25 12.37 -57.13 50.52
N LYS A 26 11.77 -55.91 50.48
CA LYS A 26 12.44 -54.57 50.46
C LYS A 26 11.48 -53.45 50.00
N THR A 27 10.34 -53.29 50.64
CA THR A 27 9.37 -52.21 50.35
C THR A 27 9.48 -51.09 51.39
N LYS A 28 10.40 -50.15 51.15
CA LYS A 28 10.30 -48.77 51.68
C LYS A 28 11.18 -47.75 50.94
N LYS A 29 12.29 -48.17 50.31
CA LYS A 29 13.09 -47.28 49.44
C LYS A 29 12.60 -47.21 47.98
N MET A 30 11.95 -48.25 47.46
CA MET A 30 11.51 -48.31 46.05
C MET A 30 10.27 -47.44 45.76
N SER A 31 9.46 -47.11 46.79
CA SER A 31 8.24 -46.30 46.66
C SER A 31 8.52 -44.81 46.44
N ALA A 32 9.60 -44.30 47.05
CA ALA A 32 9.98 -42.88 46.91
C ALA A 32 10.60 -42.62 45.53
N THR A 33 11.45 -43.53 45.04
CA THR A 33 12.08 -43.41 43.72
C THR A 33 11.06 -43.54 42.59
N LEU A 34 10.08 -44.46 42.70
CA LEU A 34 9.00 -44.56 41.70
C LEU A 34 8.10 -43.32 41.71
N SER A 35 7.81 -42.74 42.88
CA SER A 35 7.01 -41.52 42.96
C SER A 35 7.74 -40.32 42.37
N LEU A 36 9.05 -40.15 42.64
CA LEU A 36 9.85 -39.10 42.02
C LEU A 36 9.95 -39.25 40.51
N LEU A 37 10.11 -40.47 40.01
CA LEU A 37 10.11 -40.73 38.56
C LEU A 37 8.76 -40.42 37.92
N PHE A 38 7.66 -40.72 38.60
CA PHE A 38 6.31 -40.43 38.11
C PHE A 38 6.00 -38.92 38.07
N PHE A 39 6.39 -38.17 39.12
CA PHE A 39 6.26 -36.71 39.14
C PHE A 39 7.21 -36.03 38.13
N SER A 40 8.43 -36.54 37.97
CA SER A 40 9.35 -36.07 36.92
C SER A 40 8.78 -36.31 35.52
N LEU A 41 8.17 -37.47 35.27
CA LEU A 41 7.53 -37.78 33.99
C LEU A 41 6.35 -36.87 33.71
N ILE A 42 5.49 -36.60 34.70
CA ILE A 42 4.36 -35.66 34.57
C ILE A 42 4.86 -34.24 34.34
N PHE A 43 5.89 -33.79 35.07
CA PHE A 43 6.47 -32.46 34.91
C PHE A 43 7.12 -32.31 33.53
N MET A 44 7.81 -33.33 33.04
CA MET A 44 8.36 -33.38 31.69
C MET A 44 7.27 -33.44 30.62
N LEU A 45 6.14 -34.12 30.89
CA LEU A 45 4.96 -34.11 30.02
C LEU A 45 4.31 -32.72 29.97
N MET A 46 4.20 -32.04 31.10
CA MET A 46 3.65 -30.67 31.17
C MET A 46 4.57 -29.68 30.45
N ILE A 47 5.89 -29.76 30.64
CA ILE A 47 6.86 -28.92 29.90
C ILE A 47 6.81 -29.20 28.40
N THR A 48 6.68 -30.47 27.99
CA THR A 48 6.57 -30.81 26.56
C THR A 48 5.22 -30.42 25.95
N MET A 49 4.13 -30.42 26.72
CA MET A 49 2.84 -29.89 26.29
C MET A 49 2.84 -28.36 26.22
N ASP A 50 3.50 -27.66 27.14
CA ASP A 50 3.69 -26.20 27.08
C ASP A 50 4.60 -25.80 25.91
N LEU A 51 5.70 -26.55 25.68
CA LEU A 51 6.57 -26.37 24.51
C LEU A 51 5.85 -26.69 23.19
N ALA A 52 4.95 -27.67 23.17
CA ALA A 52 4.14 -27.98 21.99
C ALA A 52 3.05 -26.91 21.77
N ALA A 53 2.40 -26.41 22.82
CA ALA A 53 1.42 -25.34 22.72
C ALA A 53 2.05 -24.01 22.32
N THR A 54 3.22 -23.67 22.87
CA THR A 54 4.01 -22.51 22.44
C THR A 54 4.53 -22.70 21.02
N ALA A 55 5.06 -23.87 20.65
CA ALA A 55 5.45 -24.15 19.26
C ALA A 55 4.26 -24.10 18.28
N GLN A 56 3.05 -24.45 18.72
CA GLN A 56 1.82 -24.35 17.93
C GLN A 56 1.36 -22.89 17.78
N LEU A 57 1.48 -22.08 18.84
CA LEU A 57 1.26 -20.62 18.80
C LEU A 57 2.30 -19.92 17.90
N PHE A 58 3.57 -20.30 17.99
CA PHE A 58 4.64 -19.81 17.10
C PHE A 58 4.50 -20.31 15.65
N ALA A 59 3.89 -21.47 15.43
CA ALA A 59 3.61 -22.00 14.10
C ALA A 59 2.39 -21.29 13.46
N GLU A 60 1.35 -20.96 14.23
CA GLU A 60 0.23 -20.13 13.77
C GLU A 60 0.65 -18.68 13.47
N GLU A 61 1.74 -18.18 14.07
CA GLU A 61 2.24 -16.80 13.93
C GLU A 61 3.03 -16.50 12.63
N ASN A 62 3.55 -17.54 11.95
CA ASN A 62 4.22 -17.42 10.65
C ASN A 62 3.28 -17.62 9.45
N ASP A 63 2.03 -18.00 9.70
CA ASP A 63 1.12 -18.35 8.62
C ASP A 63 0.61 -17.10 7.91
N LYS A 64 0.66 -17.16 6.58
CA LYS A 64 -0.04 -16.26 5.65
C LYS A 64 -1.56 -16.47 5.75
N ILE A 65 -2.11 -16.22 6.92
CA ILE A 65 -3.54 -16.42 7.20
C ILE A 65 -4.32 -15.39 6.40
N ILE A 66 -5.21 -15.87 5.54
CA ILE A 66 -6.17 -15.06 4.80
C ILE A 66 -7.26 -14.60 5.77
N LEU A 67 -7.32 -13.29 6.06
CA LEU A 67 -8.31 -12.71 6.96
C LEU A 67 -9.55 -12.23 6.22
N THR A 68 -9.37 -11.66 5.02
CA THR A 68 -10.47 -11.06 4.25
C THR A 68 -11.28 -12.14 3.53
N PRO A 69 -12.61 -12.21 3.73
CA PRO A 69 -13.47 -13.07 2.92
C PRO A 69 -13.37 -12.71 1.44
N LYS A 70 -13.54 -13.71 0.55
CA LYS A 70 -13.64 -13.45 -0.88
C LYS A 70 -14.85 -12.56 -1.18
N PRO A 71 -14.78 -11.68 -2.19
CA PRO A 71 -15.94 -10.89 -2.60
C PRO A 71 -17.10 -11.83 -2.98
N GLY A 72 -18.32 -11.41 -2.65
CA GLY A 72 -19.53 -12.14 -3.02
C GLY A 72 -19.81 -12.08 -4.53
N PRO A 73 -20.74 -12.92 -5.02
CA PRO A 73 -21.04 -13.03 -6.45
C PRO A 73 -21.82 -11.84 -7.01
N ALA A 74 -22.57 -11.11 -6.17
CA ALA A 74 -23.28 -9.89 -6.59
C ALA A 74 -22.31 -8.72 -6.83
N PRO A 75 -22.61 -7.77 -7.74
CA PRO A 75 -21.76 -6.62 -7.96
C PRO A 75 -21.61 -5.79 -6.68
N ARG A 76 -20.41 -5.29 -6.43
CA ARG A 76 -20.12 -4.29 -5.38
C ARG A 76 -19.19 -3.25 -5.98
N ILE A 77 -19.68 -2.01 -6.06
CA ILE A 77 -18.89 -0.87 -6.55
C ILE A 77 -18.00 -0.36 -5.42
N ASN A 78 -16.69 -0.44 -5.60
CA ASN A 78 -15.65 -0.05 -4.65
C ASN A 78 -15.07 1.34 -5.00
N GLY A 79 -13.90 1.69 -4.46
CA GLY A 79 -13.19 2.94 -4.74
C GLY A 79 -13.71 4.17 -3.98
N PRO A 80 -13.16 5.36 -4.26
CA PRO A 80 -13.55 6.59 -3.59
C PRO A 80 -14.98 7.03 -3.96
N ARG A 81 -15.54 7.96 -3.17
CA ARG A 81 -16.84 8.60 -3.47
C ARG A 81 -16.71 9.83 -4.36
N LEU A 82 -15.51 10.36 -4.52
CA LEU A 82 -15.27 11.56 -5.30
C LEU A 82 -13.90 11.51 -6.00
N TYR A 83 -13.77 12.30 -7.06
CA TYR A 83 -12.55 12.39 -7.86
C TYR A 83 -12.35 13.82 -8.36
N GLY A 84 -11.16 14.36 -8.14
CA GLY A 84 -10.80 15.72 -8.56
C GLY A 84 -10.15 15.73 -9.93
N ALA A 85 -10.60 16.63 -10.80
CA ALA A 85 -10.07 16.81 -12.15
C ALA A 85 -10.27 18.25 -12.63
N ARG A 86 -9.46 18.73 -13.57
CA ARG A 86 -9.55 20.12 -14.04
C ARG A 86 -10.56 20.31 -15.18
N PRO A 87 -11.12 21.54 -15.31
CA PRO A 87 -12.08 21.85 -16.37
C PRO A 87 -11.52 21.56 -17.76
N GLY A 88 -12.36 20.98 -18.62
CA GLY A 88 -12.04 20.74 -20.03
C GLY A 88 -10.98 19.66 -20.28
N ARG A 89 -10.41 19.01 -19.26
CA ARG A 89 -9.29 18.07 -19.43
C ARG A 89 -9.72 16.68 -19.89
N PRO A 90 -8.83 15.93 -20.58
CA PRO A 90 -9.06 14.52 -20.87
C PRO A 90 -9.30 13.72 -19.59
N PHE A 91 -10.28 12.82 -19.64
CA PHE A 91 -10.68 12.02 -18.51
C PHE A 91 -10.69 10.53 -18.86
N VAL A 92 -10.16 9.73 -17.94
CA VAL A 92 -10.24 8.26 -17.95
C VAL A 92 -10.49 7.78 -16.53
N TYR A 93 -11.51 6.94 -16.34
CA TYR A 93 -11.84 6.36 -15.03
C TYR A 93 -12.52 5.01 -15.19
N ARG A 94 -11.94 3.96 -14.63
CA ARG A 94 -12.57 2.64 -14.53
C ARG A 94 -13.40 2.57 -13.25
N ILE A 95 -14.69 2.24 -13.35
CA ILE A 95 -15.56 1.98 -12.19
C ILE A 95 -15.04 0.73 -11.46
N PRO A 96 -14.48 0.83 -10.24
CA PRO A 96 -13.97 -0.33 -9.53
C PRO A 96 -15.14 -1.19 -9.05
N CYS A 97 -15.26 -2.42 -9.52
CA CYS A 97 -16.40 -3.26 -9.19
C CYS A 97 -16.04 -4.73 -9.12
N THR A 98 -16.17 -5.31 -7.92
CA THR A 98 -16.11 -6.76 -7.70
C THR A 98 -17.46 -7.41 -7.98
N GLY A 99 -17.46 -8.73 -8.19
CA GLY A 99 -18.64 -9.54 -8.46
C GLY A 99 -18.38 -10.52 -9.60
N ASP A 100 -19.25 -11.53 -9.76
CA ASP A 100 -19.11 -12.50 -10.84
C ASP A 100 -19.32 -11.81 -12.20
N ARG A 101 -18.45 -12.13 -13.16
CA ARG A 101 -18.51 -11.62 -14.54
C ARG A 101 -19.38 -12.54 -15.41
N PRO A 102 -20.05 -12.03 -16.47
CA PRO A 102 -20.02 -10.65 -16.96
C PRO A 102 -20.78 -9.67 -16.06
N ILE A 103 -20.27 -8.45 -15.95
CA ILE A 103 -20.95 -7.31 -15.31
C ILE A 103 -21.17 -6.27 -16.41
N THR A 104 -22.37 -5.70 -16.46
CA THR A 104 -22.71 -4.54 -17.30
C THR A 104 -22.74 -3.28 -16.45
N PHE A 105 -22.34 -2.15 -17.05
CA PHE A 105 -22.19 -0.87 -16.38
C PHE A 105 -23.03 0.21 -17.02
N ALA A 106 -23.59 1.08 -16.21
CA ALA A 106 -24.24 2.31 -16.63
C ALA A 106 -23.92 3.45 -15.67
N VAL A 107 -24.02 4.68 -16.16
CA VAL A 107 -23.83 5.89 -15.35
C VAL A 107 -25.01 6.83 -15.56
N ALA A 108 -25.76 7.11 -14.49
CA ALA A 108 -26.79 8.14 -14.54
C ALA A 108 -26.17 9.52 -14.27
N ASN A 109 -26.68 10.56 -14.93
CA ASN A 109 -26.19 11.94 -14.85
C ASN A 109 -24.71 12.10 -15.25
N LEU A 110 -24.25 11.28 -16.21
CA LEU A 110 -22.90 11.44 -16.77
C LEU A 110 -22.78 12.81 -17.47
N PRO A 111 -21.78 13.65 -17.13
CA PRO A 111 -21.61 14.95 -17.76
C PRO A 111 -21.45 14.89 -19.27
N GLU A 112 -21.94 15.92 -19.97
CA GLU A 112 -21.70 16.08 -21.40
C GLU A 112 -20.19 16.10 -21.69
N GLY A 113 -19.77 15.42 -22.76
CA GLY A 113 -18.37 15.24 -23.11
C GLY A 113 -17.74 13.94 -22.59
N LEU A 114 -18.41 13.23 -21.68
CA LEU A 114 -18.02 11.91 -21.20
C LEU A 114 -18.92 10.80 -21.75
N THR A 115 -18.34 9.62 -21.92
CA THR A 115 -19.04 8.38 -22.29
C THR A 115 -18.58 7.24 -21.39
N VAL A 116 -19.47 6.28 -21.13
CA VAL A 116 -19.13 5.03 -20.42
C VAL A 116 -19.28 3.85 -21.38
N ASP A 117 -18.29 2.97 -21.39
CA ASP A 117 -18.38 1.67 -22.05
C ASP A 117 -19.12 0.68 -21.14
N GLU A 118 -20.24 0.13 -21.63
CA GLU A 118 -21.15 -0.73 -20.87
C GLU A 118 -20.51 -2.05 -20.42
N GLN A 119 -19.52 -2.56 -21.14
CA GLN A 119 -18.92 -3.88 -20.86
C GLN A 119 -17.75 -3.77 -19.89
N THR A 120 -17.02 -2.66 -19.94
CA THR A 120 -15.79 -2.45 -19.19
C THR A 120 -15.97 -1.53 -17.99
N GLY A 121 -17.01 -0.69 -17.99
CA GLY A 121 -17.21 0.34 -16.98
C GLY A 121 -16.18 1.46 -17.05
N ILE A 122 -15.51 1.63 -18.19
CA ILE A 122 -14.50 2.68 -18.40
C ILE A 122 -15.22 3.93 -18.90
N ILE A 123 -15.04 5.02 -18.16
CA ILE A 123 -15.50 6.36 -18.52
C ILE A 123 -14.35 7.07 -19.22
N THR A 124 -14.61 7.59 -20.41
CA THR A 124 -13.63 8.38 -21.19
C THR A 124 -14.27 9.63 -21.76
N GLY A 125 -13.45 10.63 -22.11
CA GLY A 125 -13.89 11.82 -22.81
C GLY A 125 -13.17 13.07 -22.34
N ARG A 126 -13.84 14.21 -22.40
CA ARG A 126 -13.36 15.47 -21.83
C ARG A 126 -14.35 15.99 -20.80
N LEU A 127 -13.83 16.52 -19.71
CA LEU A 127 -14.64 17.09 -18.64
C LEU A 127 -15.34 18.38 -19.08
N PRO A 128 -16.44 18.75 -18.43
CA PRO A 128 -17.04 20.07 -18.60
C PRO A 128 -16.02 21.20 -18.38
N ASP A 129 -16.15 22.29 -19.15
CA ASP A 129 -15.35 23.50 -18.93
C ASP A 129 -15.80 24.30 -17.70
N THR A 130 -16.99 23.99 -17.16
CA THR A 130 -17.55 24.69 -16.01
C THR A 130 -17.11 24.00 -14.72
N PRO A 131 -16.39 24.68 -13.82
CA PRO A 131 -16.09 24.15 -12.49
C PRO A 131 -17.36 23.83 -11.69
N GLY A 132 -17.34 22.78 -10.89
CA GLY A 132 -18.46 22.37 -10.05
C GLY A 132 -18.40 20.91 -9.64
N GLU A 133 -19.37 20.51 -8.82
CA GLU A 133 -19.57 19.13 -8.41
C GLU A 133 -20.60 18.46 -9.31
N TYR A 134 -20.17 17.40 -9.99
CA TYR A 134 -21.01 16.60 -10.89
C TYR A 134 -21.31 15.28 -10.22
N VAL A 135 -22.47 15.21 -9.56
CA VAL A 135 -22.95 14.01 -8.86
C VAL A 135 -23.60 13.06 -9.86
N LEU A 136 -23.04 11.85 -9.95
CA LEU A 136 -23.50 10.79 -10.83
C LEU A 136 -23.76 9.50 -10.03
N ASP A 137 -24.51 8.57 -10.63
CA ASP A 137 -24.73 7.24 -10.06
C ASP A 137 -24.06 6.19 -10.93
N PHE A 138 -23.04 5.52 -10.40
CA PHE A 138 -22.53 4.28 -10.97
C PHE A 138 -23.53 3.16 -10.73
N ILE A 139 -23.81 2.38 -11.77
CA ILE A 139 -24.72 1.24 -11.74
C ILE A 139 -23.97 0.06 -12.34
N ALA A 140 -23.96 -1.06 -11.64
CA ALA A 140 -23.37 -2.31 -12.09
C ALA A 140 -24.39 -3.45 -11.94
N HIS A 141 -24.49 -4.32 -12.93
CA HIS A 141 -25.47 -5.42 -12.96
C HIS A 141 -24.85 -6.72 -13.48
N ASN A 142 -25.19 -7.84 -12.83
CA ASN A 142 -24.94 -9.20 -13.31
C ASN A 142 -26.14 -10.11 -13.00
N ASP A 143 -26.03 -11.40 -13.32
CA ASP A 143 -27.10 -12.39 -13.12
C ASP A 143 -27.56 -12.57 -11.67
N VAL A 144 -26.75 -12.14 -10.69
CA VAL A 144 -27.02 -12.32 -9.25
C VAL A 144 -27.64 -11.07 -8.64
N GLY A 145 -27.37 -9.88 -9.18
CA GLY A 145 -27.92 -8.64 -8.62
C GLY A 145 -27.40 -7.38 -9.26
N SER A 146 -27.62 -6.26 -8.57
CA SER A 146 -27.14 -4.94 -9.00
C SER A 146 -26.56 -4.16 -7.83
N ALA A 147 -25.59 -3.30 -8.13
CA ALA A 147 -25.09 -2.29 -7.21
C ALA A 147 -25.34 -0.90 -7.79
N ARG A 148 -25.61 0.06 -6.89
CA ARG A 148 -25.61 1.49 -7.19
C ARG A 148 -24.71 2.19 -6.18
N LYS A 149 -23.88 3.12 -6.66
CA LYS A 149 -23.06 3.96 -5.80
C LYS A 149 -22.99 5.37 -6.38
N GLN A 150 -23.26 6.36 -5.52
CA GLN A 150 -23.05 7.76 -5.88
C GLN A 150 -21.56 8.06 -5.96
N PHE A 151 -21.17 8.82 -6.97
CA PHE A 151 -19.82 9.31 -7.15
C PHE A 151 -19.85 10.76 -7.63
N THR A 152 -18.92 11.58 -7.17
CA THR A 152 -18.85 13.00 -7.52
C THR A 152 -17.56 13.28 -8.28
N ILE A 153 -17.69 13.77 -9.51
CA ILE A 153 -16.55 14.39 -10.21
C ILE A 153 -16.51 15.86 -9.75
N VAL A 154 -15.45 16.23 -9.03
CA VAL A 154 -15.18 17.61 -8.62
C VAL A 154 -14.32 18.24 -9.72
N VAL A 155 -14.96 19.04 -10.57
CA VAL A 155 -14.28 19.77 -11.63
C VAL A 155 -13.77 21.09 -11.06
N GLY A 156 -12.46 21.22 -10.89
CA GLY A 156 -11.80 22.35 -10.25
C GLY A 156 -10.28 22.22 -10.29
N GLU A 157 -9.56 23.04 -9.53
CA GLU A 157 -8.08 23.06 -9.61
C GLU A 157 -7.39 21.92 -8.85
N THR A 158 -8.08 21.27 -7.91
CA THR A 158 -7.49 20.26 -7.02
C THR A 158 -7.64 18.84 -7.61
N LEU A 159 -6.51 18.19 -7.90
CA LEU A 159 -6.46 16.77 -8.24
C LEU A 159 -6.27 15.91 -6.99
N ALA A 160 -6.25 14.58 -7.15
CA ALA A 160 -5.92 13.63 -6.08
C ALA A 160 -6.71 13.86 -4.77
N LEU A 161 -8.02 14.11 -4.87
CA LEU A 161 -8.87 14.36 -3.70
C LEU A 161 -8.97 13.15 -2.73
N THR A 162 -8.53 11.98 -3.17
CA THR A 162 -8.18 10.84 -2.32
C THR A 162 -6.75 10.38 -2.63
N PRO A 163 -6.08 9.65 -1.73
CA PRO A 163 -4.70 9.21 -1.95
C PRO A 163 -4.57 8.38 -3.24
N PRO A 164 -3.57 8.63 -4.10
CA PRO A 164 -3.39 7.84 -5.32
C PRO A 164 -3.08 6.36 -5.01
N MET A 165 -3.63 5.44 -5.83
CA MET A 165 -3.43 4.00 -5.68
C MET A 165 -2.94 3.36 -6.99
N GLY A 166 -1.93 2.50 -6.92
CA GLY A 166 -1.38 1.88 -8.12
C GLY A 166 -0.21 0.94 -7.89
N TRP A 167 0.62 0.83 -8.93
CA TRP A 167 1.86 0.08 -8.92
C TRP A 167 3.02 0.94 -9.44
N ASN A 168 4.21 0.75 -8.89
CA ASN A 168 5.44 1.37 -9.37
C ASN A 168 6.53 0.32 -9.63
N SER A 169 7.28 0.49 -10.72
CA SER A 169 8.26 -0.50 -11.20
C SER A 169 9.54 -0.64 -10.37
N TRP A 170 9.86 0.29 -9.47
CA TRP A 170 11.21 0.46 -8.93
C TRP A 170 11.72 -0.76 -8.16
N TYR A 171 11.07 -1.15 -7.06
CA TYR A 171 11.65 -2.12 -6.12
C TYR A 171 11.73 -3.53 -6.69
N ILE A 172 10.91 -3.87 -7.69
CA ILE A 172 10.94 -5.18 -8.33
C ILE A 172 11.86 -5.22 -9.57
N HIS A 173 11.88 -4.15 -10.39
CA HIS A 173 12.59 -4.16 -11.66
C HIS A 173 13.90 -3.36 -11.65
N TYR A 174 14.01 -2.27 -10.89
CA TYR A 174 15.11 -1.30 -10.96
C TYR A 174 15.41 -0.94 -12.44
N HIS A 175 16.68 -1.01 -12.84
CA HIS A 175 17.14 -0.76 -14.21
C HIS A 175 16.67 -1.78 -15.27
N ARG A 176 15.94 -2.83 -14.87
CA ARG A 176 15.46 -3.90 -15.77
C ARG A 176 14.04 -3.65 -16.28
N VAL A 177 13.46 -2.48 -16.00
CA VAL A 177 12.12 -2.12 -16.48
C VAL A 177 12.11 -1.96 -18.01
N THR A 178 11.01 -2.38 -18.64
CA THR A 178 10.82 -2.33 -20.11
C THR A 178 9.37 -2.01 -20.44
N ASP A 179 9.08 -1.56 -21.67
CA ASP A 179 7.70 -1.39 -22.18
C ASP A 179 6.85 -2.65 -21.94
N ARG A 180 7.40 -3.83 -22.23
CA ARG A 180 6.71 -5.12 -22.00
C ARG A 180 6.31 -5.30 -20.54
N VAL A 181 7.22 -5.02 -19.61
CA VAL A 181 6.95 -5.12 -18.16
C VAL A 181 5.81 -4.19 -17.74
N MET A 182 5.79 -2.96 -18.27
CA MET A 182 4.73 -1.99 -17.98
C MET A 182 3.36 -2.47 -18.50
N ARG A 183 3.31 -3.05 -19.70
CA ARG A 183 2.08 -3.64 -20.27
C ARG A 183 1.61 -4.85 -19.48
N GLU A 184 2.53 -5.74 -19.11
CA GLU A 184 2.24 -6.91 -18.28
C GLU A 184 1.73 -6.51 -16.89
N ALA A 185 2.30 -5.47 -16.27
CA ALA A 185 1.78 -4.93 -15.02
C ALA A 185 0.34 -4.39 -15.18
N ALA A 186 0.04 -3.70 -16.28
CA ALA A 186 -1.31 -3.22 -16.59
C ALA A 186 -2.31 -4.37 -16.83
N ASP A 187 -1.88 -5.44 -17.52
CA ASP A 187 -2.68 -6.65 -17.69
C ASP A 187 -2.97 -7.33 -16.34
N HIS A 188 -1.94 -7.50 -15.51
CA HIS A 188 -2.05 -8.11 -14.20
C HIS A 188 -2.90 -7.29 -13.23
N MET A 189 -2.83 -5.95 -13.27
CA MET A 189 -3.67 -5.06 -12.46
C MET A 189 -5.16 -5.32 -12.70
N VAL A 190 -5.54 -5.57 -13.96
CA VAL A 190 -6.92 -5.90 -14.32
C VAL A 190 -7.24 -7.36 -14.00
N SER A 191 -6.39 -8.30 -14.43
CA SER A 191 -6.69 -9.73 -14.33
C SER A 191 -6.67 -10.27 -12.90
N SER A 192 -5.92 -9.64 -12.00
CA SER A 192 -5.88 -10.01 -10.57
C SER A 192 -7.06 -9.48 -9.76
N GLY A 193 -7.82 -8.53 -10.33
CA GLY A 193 -8.90 -7.83 -9.65
C GLY A 193 -8.46 -6.58 -8.88
N MET A 194 -7.17 -6.24 -8.80
CA MET A 194 -6.72 -5.01 -8.11
C MET A 194 -7.42 -3.75 -8.65
N ALA A 195 -7.62 -3.64 -9.97
CA ALA A 195 -8.36 -2.55 -10.59
C ALA A 195 -9.84 -2.46 -10.11
N ASP A 196 -10.44 -3.59 -9.70
CA ASP A 196 -11.80 -3.65 -9.17
C ASP A 196 -11.90 -3.15 -7.70
N TYR A 197 -10.76 -2.88 -7.06
CA TYR A 197 -10.64 -2.25 -5.75
C TYR A 197 -10.15 -0.80 -5.80
N GLY A 198 -9.80 -0.27 -6.99
CA GLY A 198 -9.46 1.14 -7.20
C GLY A 198 -7.99 1.43 -7.52
N TYR A 199 -7.13 0.41 -7.61
CA TYR A 199 -5.77 0.59 -8.12
C TYR A 199 -5.82 1.00 -9.60
N MET A 200 -5.30 2.19 -9.92
CA MET A 200 -5.46 2.78 -11.24
C MET A 200 -4.16 3.26 -11.88
N TYR A 201 -3.10 3.51 -11.11
CA TYR A 201 -1.83 4.01 -11.65
C TYR A 201 -0.84 2.87 -11.98
N ILE A 202 -0.20 2.93 -13.13
CA ILE A 202 0.93 2.10 -13.55
C ILE A 202 2.11 3.03 -13.81
N ASN A 203 3.02 3.12 -12.85
CA ASN A 203 4.11 4.11 -12.85
C ASN A 203 5.44 3.48 -13.23
N ILE A 204 6.08 4.02 -14.26
CA ILE A 204 7.49 3.74 -14.53
C ILE A 204 8.36 4.62 -13.65
N ASP A 205 9.35 4.01 -13.00
CA ASP A 205 10.36 4.72 -12.21
C ASP A 205 11.62 5.03 -13.07
N ASP A 206 12.78 5.25 -12.47
CA ASP A 206 14.03 5.58 -13.18
C ASP A 206 14.41 4.53 -14.26
N CYS A 207 15.37 4.88 -15.12
CA CYS A 207 15.96 4.02 -16.16
C CYS A 207 15.15 3.84 -17.46
N TRP A 208 14.17 4.70 -17.77
CA TRP A 208 13.47 4.71 -19.07
C TRP A 208 14.14 5.60 -20.13
N MET A 209 14.89 6.62 -19.68
CA MET A 209 15.65 7.52 -20.53
C MET A 209 16.96 6.86 -21.01
N ARG A 210 17.78 7.61 -21.76
CA ARG A 210 19.17 7.24 -22.04
C ARG A 210 20.13 7.69 -20.94
N ILE A 211 21.28 7.04 -20.89
CA ILE A 211 22.44 7.41 -20.06
C ILE A 211 23.64 7.68 -20.98
N GLU A 212 24.36 8.78 -20.77
CA GLU A 212 25.55 9.08 -21.55
C GLU A 212 26.70 8.10 -21.25
N PRO A 213 27.61 7.83 -22.21
CA PRO A 213 28.72 6.89 -22.01
C PRO A 213 29.57 7.16 -20.76
N ASP A 214 29.94 8.43 -20.53
CA ASP A 214 30.77 8.81 -19.38
C ASP A 214 30.04 8.65 -18.06
N ASP A 215 28.72 8.83 -18.06
CA ASP A 215 27.86 8.65 -16.90
C ASP A 215 27.70 7.17 -16.57
N PHE A 216 27.44 6.37 -17.60
CA PHE A 216 27.38 4.92 -17.50
C PHE A 216 28.67 4.34 -16.92
N GLU A 217 29.84 4.77 -17.39
CA GLU A 217 31.12 4.28 -16.90
C GLU A 217 31.31 4.47 -15.38
N ARG A 218 30.71 5.52 -14.80
CA ARG A 218 30.75 5.77 -13.35
C ARG A 218 29.85 4.82 -12.55
N VAL A 219 28.74 4.38 -13.12
CA VAL A 219 27.73 3.56 -12.42
C VAL A 219 27.60 2.13 -12.93
N LYS A 220 28.35 1.71 -13.95
CA LYS A 220 28.25 0.37 -14.59
C LYS A 220 28.33 -0.81 -13.62
N LYS A 221 29.00 -0.65 -12.47
CA LYS A 221 29.06 -1.68 -11.43
C LYS A 221 27.70 -1.96 -10.78
N ARG A 222 26.79 -0.97 -10.76
CA ARG A 222 25.41 -1.09 -10.25
C ARG A 222 24.48 -1.84 -11.21
N PHE A 223 24.85 -1.92 -12.49
CA PHE A 223 24.05 -2.54 -13.56
C PHE A 223 24.59 -3.91 -13.99
N SER A 224 25.25 -4.63 -13.07
CA SER A 224 25.90 -5.90 -13.40
C SER A 224 24.89 -6.94 -13.88
N GLY A 225 25.19 -7.60 -15.00
CA GLY A 225 24.36 -8.67 -15.56
C GLY A 225 23.24 -8.23 -16.52
N PHE A 226 23.18 -6.96 -16.92
CA PHE A 226 22.18 -6.46 -17.88
C PHE A 226 22.80 -5.88 -19.15
N ASP A 227 22.11 -6.01 -20.29
CA ASP A 227 22.55 -5.44 -21.56
C ASP A 227 22.19 -3.96 -21.67
N MET A 228 23.19 -3.12 -21.46
CA MET A 228 23.05 -1.66 -21.45
C MET A 228 23.26 -1.01 -22.83
N ARG A 229 23.53 -1.79 -23.89
CA ARG A 229 23.88 -1.22 -25.21
C ARG A 229 22.78 -0.37 -25.82
N GLY A 230 21.51 -0.76 -25.65
CA GLY A 230 20.35 0.00 -26.12
C GLY A 230 19.95 1.17 -25.19
N VAL A 231 20.67 1.33 -24.08
CA VAL A 231 20.39 2.30 -23.03
C VAL A 231 21.38 3.46 -23.05
N ILE A 232 22.60 3.19 -23.49
CA ILE A 232 23.66 4.18 -23.58
C ILE A 232 23.51 5.02 -24.85
N GLY A 233 23.50 6.34 -24.71
CA GLY A 233 23.42 7.26 -25.84
C GLY A 233 23.24 8.72 -25.42
N GLU A 234 23.08 9.60 -26.39
CA GLU A 234 22.76 11.02 -26.15
C GLU A 234 21.46 11.13 -25.35
N HIS A 235 21.43 12.03 -24.36
CA HIS A 235 20.25 12.23 -23.51
C HIS A 235 19.06 12.84 -24.25
N ARG A 236 19.33 13.65 -25.29
CA ARG A 236 18.34 14.51 -25.94
C ARG A 236 18.55 14.58 -27.45
N GLU A 237 17.47 14.81 -28.18
CA GLU A 237 17.51 15.21 -29.59
C GLU A 237 18.11 16.60 -29.75
N LYS A 238 18.45 16.98 -30.99
CA LYS A 238 18.92 18.35 -31.30
C LYS A 238 17.88 19.44 -30.99
N THR A 239 16.60 19.07 -30.96
CA THR A 239 15.47 19.93 -30.58
C THR A 239 15.38 20.16 -29.08
N GLY A 240 16.15 19.42 -28.26
CA GLY A 240 16.09 19.46 -26.80
C GLY A 240 15.18 18.40 -26.18
N ASP A 241 14.40 17.68 -26.99
CA ASP A 241 13.47 16.65 -26.52
C ASP A 241 14.22 15.50 -25.85
N ILE A 242 13.72 15.01 -24.72
CA ILE A 242 14.35 13.89 -24.00
C ILE A 242 14.18 12.58 -24.77
N LEU A 243 15.27 11.82 -24.85
CA LEU A 243 15.31 10.54 -25.57
C LEU A 243 15.01 9.36 -24.64
N THR A 244 14.11 8.49 -25.09
CA THR A 244 13.89 7.18 -24.49
C THR A 244 15.03 6.22 -24.89
N ASN A 245 15.26 5.20 -24.06
CA ASN A 245 16.13 4.09 -24.45
C ASN A 245 15.38 3.03 -25.28
N ALA A 246 16.14 2.05 -25.79
CA ALA A 246 15.60 0.97 -26.63
C ALA A 246 14.59 0.05 -25.94
N ASN A 247 14.48 0.08 -24.60
CA ASN A 247 13.45 -0.66 -23.87
C ASN A 247 12.08 0.03 -23.92
N PHE A 248 12.03 1.31 -24.34
CA PHE A 248 10.84 2.15 -24.45
C PHE A 248 10.77 2.80 -25.83
N PRO A 249 10.52 2.01 -26.89
CA PRO A 249 10.57 2.49 -28.27
C PRO A 249 9.41 3.45 -28.61
N ASP A 250 8.28 3.36 -27.89
CA ASP A 250 7.09 4.16 -28.16
C ASP A 250 6.29 4.41 -26.87
N MET A 251 6.45 5.61 -26.30
CA MET A 251 5.77 6.01 -25.07
C MET A 251 4.28 6.27 -25.27
N VAL A 252 3.86 6.74 -26.46
CA VAL A 252 2.44 7.00 -26.77
C VAL A 252 1.70 5.67 -26.83
N ALA A 253 2.23 4.69 -27.57
CA ALA A 253 1.61 3.37 -27.64
C ALA A 253 1.58 2.65 -26.28
N LEU A 254 2.49 2.98 -25.36
CA LEU A 254 2.49 2.45 -23.99
C LEU A 254 1.37 3.05 -23.16
N THR A 255 1.26 4.38 -23.11
CA THR A 255 0.21 5.06 -22.35
C THR A 255 -1.18 4.77 -22.93
N ASP A 256 -1.35 4.74 -24.24
CA ASP A 256 -2.61 4.36 -24.90
C ASP A 256 -3.07 2.96 -24.48
N TYR A 257 -2.14 2.01 -24.36
CA TYR A 257 -2.45 0.65 -23.90
C TYR A 257 -2.89 0.60 -22.44
N ILE A 258 -2.27 1.42 -21.58
CA ILE A 258 -2.65 1.55 -20.17
C ILE A 258 -4.04 2.21 -20.08
N HIS A 259 -4.29 3.30 -20.81
CA HIS A 259 -5.58 4.01 -20.83
C HIS A 259 -6.72 3.17 -21.41
N ALA A 260 -6.45 2.32 -22.40
CA ALA A 260 -7.44 1.41 -22.97
C ALA A 260 -8.02 0.41 -21.94
N LYS A 261 -7.34 0.23 -20.80
CA LYS A 261 -7.80 -0.58 -19.66
C LYS A 261 -8.53 0.22 -18.57
N GLY A 262 -8.66 1.53 -18.76
CA GLY A 262 -9.16 2.47 -17.79
C GLY A 262 -8.18 2.78 -16.65
N LEU A 263 -6.90 2.44 -16.86
CA LEU A 263 -5.79 2.75 -15.95
C LEU A 263 -5.12 4.06 -16.36
N ARG A 264 -4.18 4.55 -15.56
CA ARG A 264 -3.41 5.79 -15.72
C ARG A 264 -1.93 5.48 -15.73
N ALA A 265 -1.16 6.22 -16.52
CA ALA A 265 0.27 6.01 -16.67
C ALA A 265 1.05 7.07 -15.88
N GLY A 266 2.05 6.67 -15.11
CA GLY A 266 2.97 7.60 -14.45
C GLY A 266 4.40 7.47 -14.96
N ILE A 267 5.15 8.58 -14.90
CA ILE A 267 6.55 8.66 -15.31
C ILE A 267 7.41 9.22 -14.18
N TYR A 268 8.72 8.98 -14.26
CA TYR A 268 9.71 9.48 -13.33
C TYR A 268 10.70 10.42 -14.01
N THR A 269 11.13 11.47 -13.31
CA THR A 269 12.29 12.27 -13.69
C THR A 269 12.87 13.03 -12.47
N SER A 270 13.91 13.84 -12.69
CA SER A 270 14.58 14.64 -11.65
C SER A 270 14.84 16.07 -12.16
N PRO A 271 14.83 17.11 -11.29
CA PRO A 271 15.16 18.49 -11.65
C PRO A 271 16.65 18.69 -11.89
N GLY A 272 17.50 17.72 -11.56
CA GLY A 272 18.92 17.78 -11.84
C GLY A 272 19.26 17.40 -13.28
N PRO A 273 20.50 17.64 -13.74
CA PRO A 273 20.95 17.18 -15.07
C PRO A 273 20.85 15.66 -15.24
N ARG A 274 20.87 14.93 -14.13
CA ARG A 274 20.82 13.47 -14.06
C ARG A 274 19.86 12.95 -13.00
N THR A 275 19.26 11.80 -13.24
CA THR A 275 18.51 11.03 -12.25
C THR A 275 19.43 10.37 -11.22
N CYS A 276 18.84 9.67 -10.25
CA CYS A 276 19.58 8.97 -9.21
C CYS A 276 20.46 7.85 -9.78
N GLN A 277 19.99 7.16 -10.83
CA GLN A 277 20.78 6.18 -11.58
C GLN A 277 21.65 6.77 -12.69
N GLN A 278 21.80 8.11 -12.72
CA GLN A 278 22.63 8.85 -13.68
C GLN A 278 22.08 8.91 -15.12
N TYR A 279 20.79 8.64 -15.32
CA TYR A 279 20.14 8.85 -16.62
C TYR A 279 19.82 10.33 -16.83
N ALA A 280 19.40 10.71 -18.04
CA ALA A 280 18.98 12.07 -18.35
C ALA A 280 17.93 12.61 -17.36
N GLY A 281 18.18 13.77 -16.74
CA GLY A 281 17.20 14.51 -15.95
C GLY A 281 16.62 15.72 -16.71
N SER A 282 15.71 16.46 -16.07
CA SER A 282 14.93 17.55 -16.71
C SER A 282 15.52 18.96 -16.56
N TYR A 283 16.68 19.09 -15.93
CA TYR A 283 17.27 20.42 -15.65
C TYR A 283 17.39 21.28 -16.91
N MET A 284 16.86 22.51 -16.86
CA MET A 284 16.79 23.48 -17.96
C MET A 284 15.89 23.07 -19.16
N HIS A 285 15.16 21.97 -19.05
CA HIS A 285 14.22 21.47 -20.05
C HIS A 285 12.85 21.16 -19.44
N GLU A 286 12.55 21.68 -18.24
CA GLU A 286 11.38 21.30 -17.45
C GLU A 286 10.06 21.52 -18.20
N GLN A 287 9.93 22.67 -18.89
CA GLN A 287 8.74 22.98 -19.70
C GLN A 287 8.60 22.01 -20.88
N GLN A 288 9.69 21.80 -21.62
CA GLN A 288 9.71 20.94 -22.80
C GLN A 288 9.42 19.49 -22.44
N ASP A 289 10.05 18.98 -21.39
CA ASP A 289 9.87 17.61 -20.92
C ASP A 289 8.44 17.39 -20.41
N ALA A 290 7.89 18.32 -19.64
CA ALA A 290 6.51 18.22 -19.14
C ALA A 290 5.47 18.26 -20.28
N GLU A 291 5.66 19.12 -21.28
CA GLU A 291 4.83 19.14 -22.50
C GLU A 291 4.94 17.82 -23.26
N GLN A 292 6.14 17.27 -23.39
CA GLN A 292 6.37 15.98 -24.03
C GLN A 292 5.71 14.84 -23.25
N PHE A 293 5.78 14.82 -21.92
CA PHE A 293 5.11 13.81 -21.09
C PHE A 293 3.59 13.88 -21.20
N ALA A 294 3.02 15.09 -21.23
CA ALA A 294 1.60 15.28 -21.46
C ALA A 294 1.17 14.84 -22.87
N ALA A 295 1.98 15.14 -23.89
CA ALA A 295 1.73 14.71 -25.27
C ALA A 295 1.86 13.18 -25.42
N TRP A 296 2.76 12.55 -24.67
CA TRP A 296 2.82 11.10 -24.55
C TRP A 296 1.67 10.51 -23.74
N GLY A 297 0.89 11.30 -23.01
CA GLY A 297 -0.28 10.83 -22.27
C GLY A 297 -0.02 10.41 -20.82
N PHE A 298 1.09 10.80 -20.20
CA PHE A 298 1.28 10.52 -18.77
C PHE A 298 0.34 11.35 -17.89
N ASP A 299 -0.08 10.77 -16.76
CA ASP A 299 -1.08 11.29 -15.81
C ASP A 299 -0.49 11.51 -14.40
N PHE A 300 0.78 11.18 -14.21
CA PHE A 300 1.47 11.24 -12.94
C PHE A 300 2.97 11.44 -13.19
N ILE A 301 3.62 12.31 -12.41
CA ILE A 301 5.07 12.48 -12.41
C ILE A 301 5.60 12.30 -10.99
N LYS A 302 6.54 11.37 -10.81
CA LYS A 302 7.45 11.36 -9.66
C LYS A 302 8.66 12.23 -10.00
N TYR A 303 8.87 13.29 -9.22
CA TYR A 303 9.94 14.25 -9.41
C TYR A 303 10.93 14.19 -8.25
N ASP A 304 12.11 13.63 -8.52
CA ASP A 304 13.12 13.29 -7.52
C ASP A 304 14.04 14.48 -7.14
N TRP A 305 15.07 14.27 -6.32
CA TRP A 305 16.07 15.29 -5.99
C TRP A 305 17.44 15.01 -6.61
N CYS A 306 18.00 13.81 -6.39
CA CYS A 306 19.20 13.27 -7.04
C CYS A 306 20.32 14.31 -7.32
N SER A 307 20.72 14.47 -8.60
CA SER A 307 21.81 15.36 -9.00
C SER A 307 21.49 16.84 -8.90
N TYR A 308 20.22 17.22 -8.64
CA TYR A 308 19.87 18.60 -8.36
C TYR A 308 20.59 19.13 -7.12
N SER A 309 21.04 18.25 -6.20
CA SER A 309 21.96 18.63 -5.12
C SER A 309 23.16 19.45 -5.60
N GLN A 310 23.69 19.16 -6.80
CA GLN A 310 24.81 19.90 -7.38
C GLN A 310 24.39 21.31 -7.82
N VAL A 311 23.24 21.42 -8.51
CA VAL A 311 22.65 22.69 -8.94
C VAL A 311 22.31 23.56 -7.72
N TYR A 312 21.65 22.96 -6.73
CA TYR A 312 21.31 23.57 -5.46
C TYR A 312 22.55 24.17 -4.77
N ASN A 313 23.63 23.38 -4.64
CA ASN A 313 24.87 23.85 -4.00
C ASN A 313 25.50 25.04 -4.74
N GLU A 314 25.43 25.08 -6.07
CA GLU A 314 25.89 26.23 -6.85
C GLU A 314 25.02 27.47 -6.60
N ARG A 315 23.69 27.32 -6.59
CA ARG A 315 22.75 28.42 -6.31
C ARG A 315 22.96 29.01 -4.91
N MET A 316 23.21 28.16 -3.92
CA MET A 316 23.50 28.55 -2.54
C MET A 316 24.82 29.31 -2.35
N LYS A 317 25.72 29.38 -3.35
CA LYS A 317 26.89 30.28 -3.29
C LYS A 317 26.49 31.76 -3.36
N THR A 318 25.29 32.04 -3.88
CA THR A 318 24.78 33.40 -4.11
C THR A 318 23.46 33.69 -3.41
N SER A 319 22.73 32.65 -2.99
CA SER A 319 21.48 32.75 -2.23
C SER A 319 21.72 32.55 -0.73
N GLN A 320 20.83 33.11 0.09
CA GLN A 320 20.79 32.88 1.55
C GLN A 320 19.49 32.20 2.00
N ASP A 321 18.57 31.92 1.07
CA ASP A 321 17.26 31.34 1.35
C ASP A 321 17.24 29.84 1.01
N ASP A 322 17.71 29.02 1.95
CA ASP A 322 17.79 27.56 1.82
C ASP A 322 16.45 26.92 1.43
N LEU A 323 15.34 27.40 1.99
CA LEU A 323 14.01 26.87 1.69
C LEU A 323 13.55 27.25 0.29
N ALA A 324 13.69 28.52 -0.10
CA ALA A 324 13.30 28.95 -1.45
C ALA A 324 14.07 28.19 -2.54
N GLU A 325 15.38 27.95 -2.36
CA GLU A 325 16.18 27.21 -3.33
C GLU A 325 15.81 25.72 -3.41
N LYS A 326 15.35 25.12 -2.30
CA LYS A 326 14.83 23.74 -2.27
C LYS A 326 13.44 23.61 -2.85
N LYS A 327 12.58 24.62 -2.67
CA LYS A 327 11.24 24.70 -3.26
C LYS A 327 11.28 24.95 -4.76
N TYR A 328 12.24 25.75 -5.23
CA TYR A 328 12.32 26.23 -6.61
C TYR A 328 12.05 25.18 -7.71
N PRO A 329 12.73 24.02 -7.76
CA PRO A 329 12.50 23.07 -8.85
C PRO A 329 11.08 22.50 -8.84
N TYR A 330 10.51 22.29 -7.65
CA TYR A 330 9.16 21.76 -7.49
C TYR A 330 8.11 22.80 -7.86
N GLN A 331 8.31 24.07 -7.47
CA GLN A 331 7.44 25.16 -7.90
C GLN A 331 7.45 25.30 -9.42
N LEU A 332 8.63 25.28 -10.04
CA LEU A 332 8.76 25.37 -11.50
C LEU A 332 7.96 24.26 -12.19
N MET A 333 8.15 23.00 -11.80
CA MET A 333 7.41 21.88 -12.37
C MET A 333 5.89 22.01 -12.10
N GLY A 334 5.48 22.34 -10.87
CA GLY A 334 4.08 22.55 -10.51
C GLY A 334 3.39 23.61 -11.38
N ASP A 335 4.02 24.78 -11.54
CA ASP A 335 3.52 25.88 -12.37
C ASP A 335 3.38 25.48 -13.85
N ILE A 336 4.29 24.64 -14.34
CA ILE A 336 4.22 24.11 -15.70
C ILE A 336 3.01 23.19 -15.85
N LEU A 337 2.87 22.19 -14.97
CA LEU A 337 1.81 21.18 -15.06
C LEU A 337 0.40 21.79 -14.95
N GLN A 338 0.23 22.85 -14.14
CA GLN A 338 -1.02 23.58 -14.02
C GLN A 338 -1.52 24.18 -15.35
N ARG A 339 -0.63 24.44 -16.30
CA ARG A 339 -0.96 25.06 -17.60
C ARG A 339 -1.18 24.04 -18.72
N LEU A 340 -0.81 22.78 -18.52
CA LEU A 340 -0.93 21.75 -19.55
C LEU A 340 -2.38 21.31 -19.76
N ASP A 341 -2.68 20.88 -20.99
CA ASP A 341 -3.99 20.29 -21.36
C ASP A 341 -4.14 18.83 -20.91
N ARG A 342 -3.60 18.48 -19.75
CA ARG A 342 -3.69 17.14 -19.17
C ARG A 342 -3.49 17.17 -17.67
N ASP A 343 -4.35 16.48 -16.93
CA ASP A 343 -4.22 16.28 -15.49
C ASP A 343 -3.05 15.36 -15.17
N ILE A 344 -2.04 15.92 -14.50
CA ILE A 344 -0.83 15.21 -14.08
C ILE A 344 -0.66 15.42 -12.59
N VAL A 345 -0.75 14.33 -11.83
CA VAL A 345 -0.46 14.31 -10.39
C VAL A 345 1.05 14.45 -10.19
N LEU A 346 1.46 15.41 -9.36
CA LEU A 346 2.87 15.67 -9.04
C LEU A 346 3.25 15.07 -7.68
N ASN A 347 4.13 14.08 -7.68
CA ASN A 347 4.74 13.49 -6.49
C ASN A 347 6.16 14.03 -6.27
N LEU A 348 6.41 14.61 -5.10
CA LEU A 348 7.69 15.20 -4.73
C LEU A 348 8.55 14.16 -3.99
N CYS A 349 9.69 13.80 -4.57
CA CYS A 349 10.61 12.81 -4.01
C CYS A 349 11.91 13.49 -3.54
N GLN A 350 11.79 14.38 -2.54
CA GLN A 350 12.92 15.07 -1.87
C GLN A 350 13.26 14.51 -0.47
N TYR A 351 12.62 13.41 -0.07
CA TYR A 351 12.95 12.64 1.14
C TYR A 351 12.68 13.33 2.49
N GLY A 352 11.66 14.18 2.59
CA GLY A 352 11.29 14.88 3.84
C GLY A 352 12.07 16.17 4.11
N MET A 353 12.93 16.57 3.18
CA MET A 353 13.77 17.76 3.23
C MET A 353 12.97 19.02 3.56
N ASN A 354 13.48 19.77 4.55
CA ASN A 354 12.92 21.03 5.02
C ASN A 354 11.42 20.96 5.31
N ASN A 355 10.98 19.89 5.98
CA ASN A 355 9.59 19.73 6.38
C ASN A 355 8.63 19.88 5.19
N VAL A 356 8.83 19.08 4.13
CA VAL A 356 8.01 19.18 2.90
C VAL A 356 6.50 19.21 3.13
N TRP A 357 6.02 18.60 4.21
CA TRP A 357 4.61 18.66 4.59
C TRP A 357 4.08 20.07 4.86
N GLU A 358 4.95 21.05 5.13
CA GLU A 358 4.58 22.46 5.32
C GLU A 358 4.50 23.25 4.00
N TRP A 359 5.11 22.77 2.90
CA TRP A 359 5.23 23.55 1.67
C TRP A 359 4.94 22.78 0.37
N GLY A 360 4.81 21.46 0.42
CA GLY A 360 4.64 20.59 -0.76
C GLY A 360 3.38 20.92 -1.56
N GLY A 361 2.28 21.23 -0.88
CA GLY A 361 1.05 21.70 -1.52
C GLY A 361 1.19 23.09 -2.15
N GLU A 362 1.95 24.00 -1.53
CA GLU A 362 2.15 25.38 -2.03
C GLU A 362 2.81 25.41 -3.42
N VAL A 363 3.63 24.40 -3.73
CA VAL A 363 4.37 24.28 -5.00
C VAL A 363 3.63 23.43 -6.05
N GLY A 364 2.34 23.14 -5.84
CA GLY A 364 1.54 22.31 -6.74
C GLY A 364 1.76 20.80 -6.59
N GLY A 365 2.40 20.37 -5.50
CA GLY A 365 2.56 18.97 -5.15
C GLY A 365 1.26 18.35 -4.64
N HIS A 366 1.01 17.11 -5.03
CA HIS A 366 -0.18 16.36 -4.63
C HIS A 366 0.14 15.27 -3.60
N CYS A 367 1.37 14.77 -3.63
CA CYS A 367 1.92 13.96 -2.55
C CYS A 367 3.44 14.14 -2.47
N TRP A 368 4.03 13.86 -1.30
CA TRP A 368 5.45 14.11 -1.07
C TRP A 368 6.09 13.12 -0.10
N ARG A 369 7.27 12.64 -0.47
CA ARG A 369 8.07 11.75 0.38
C ARG A 369 8.41 12.43 1.68
N THR A 370 8.07 11.81 2.81
CA THR A 370 8.34 12.34 4.16
C THR A 370 9.64 11.83 4.77
N THR A 371 10.27 10.84 4.16
CA THR A 371 11.48 10.17 4.63
C THR A 371 12.37 9.74 3.47
N GLY A 372 13.58 9.25 3.78
CA GLY A 372 14.37 8.43 2.87
C GLY A 372 13.68 7.12 2.47
N ASP A 373 14.31 6.39 1.55
CA ASP A 373 13.74 5.20 0.90
C ASP A 373 13.52 4.03 1.87
N LEU A 374 12.43 3.30 1.66
CA LEU A 374 12.14 2.06 2.36
C LEU A 374 13.23 1.01 2.12
N GLY A 375 13.42 0.15 3.12
CA GLY A 375 14.37 -0.96 3.03
C GLY A 375 15.84 -0.53 3.10
N LEU A 376 16.14 0.72 3.46
CA LEU A 376 17.51 1.17 3.80
C LEU A 376 17.71 1.41 5.31
N GLN A 377 16.63 1.42 6.10
CA GLN A 377 16.69 1.56 7.55
C GLN A 377 17.02 0.22 8.19
N GLU A 378 18.07 0.19 9.02
CA GLU A 378 18.46 -0.95 9.83
C GLU A 378 17.93 -0.72 11.26
N ASP A 379 17.07 -1.62 11.75
CA ASP A 379 16.72 -1.73 13.18
C ASP A 379 16.51 -3.22 13.51
N ASP A 380 17.08 -3.66 14.63
CA ASP A 380 17.02 -5.05 15.08
C ASP A 380 15.68 -5.41 15.77
N GLN A 381 14.83 -4.44 16.12
CA GLN A 381 13.60 -4.65 16.89
C GLN A 381 12.31 -4.61 16.05
N LEU A 382 12.19 -3.70 15.10
CA LEU A 382 11.00 -3.57 14.26
C LEU A 382 11.36 -3.56 12.78
N PRO A 383 10.57 -4.22 11.92
CA PRO A 383 10.76 -4.11 10.48
C PRO A 383 10.76 -2.65 10.00
N GLY A 384 11.60 -2.35 9.00
CA GLY A 384 11.86 -0.97 8.56
C GLY A 384 10.64 -0.16 8.13
N PHE A 385 9.52 -0.79 7.74
CA PHE A 385 8.28 -0.06 7.41
C PHE A 385 7.66 0.63 8.63
N TYR A 386 7.81 0.07 9.84
CA TYR A 386 7.34 0.72 11.07
C TYR A 386 8.11 2.00 11.31
N HIS A 387 9.43 2.01 11.09
CA HIS A 387 10.25 3.21 11.22
C HIS A 387 9.78 4.33 10.30
N ILE A 388 9.64 4.02 9.01
CA ILE A 388 9.22 4.99 8.01
C ILE A 388 7.82 5.53 8.31
N GLY A 389 6.86 4.65 8.57
CA GLY A 389 5.52 5.14 8.81
C GLY A 389 5.31 5.76 10.21
N LEU A 390 6.10 5.41 11.24
CA LEU A 390 6.10 6.14 12.52
C LEU A 390 6.70 7.55 12.38
N SER A 391 7.63 7.75 11.44
CA SER A 391 8.09 9.09 11.06
C SER A 391 6.94 9.84 10.39
N ASN A 392 6.30 9.25 9.39
CA ASN A 392 5.18 9.84 8.65
C ASN A 392 3.97 10.20 9.54
N ALA A 393 3.65 9.35 10.52
CA ALA A 393 2.53 9.54 11.43
C ALA A 393 2.62 10.85 12.25
N GLN A 394 3.80 11.43 12.40
CA GLN A 394 4.01 12.70 13.11
C GLN A 394 3.47 13.91 12.33
N HIS A 395 3.25 13.76 11.03
CA HIS A 395 2.84 14.85 10.12
C HIS A 395 1.35 14.81 9.76
N TRP A 396 0.53 14.15 10.58
CA TRP A 396 -0.90 13.92 10.33
C TRP A 396 -1.72 15.19 10.09
N GLN A 397 -1.26 16.34 10.59
CA GLN A 397 -1.95 17.63 10.46
C GLN A 397 -1.90 18.20 9.04
N TYR A 398 -0.98 17.72 8.20
CA TYR A 398 -0.66 18.30 6.90
C TYR A 398 -1.27 17.53 5.72
N ALA A 399 -1.87 16.35 5.97
CA ALA A 399 -2.57 15.62 4.94
C ALA A 399 -4.04 16.04 4.86
N GLU A 400 -4.49 16.33 3.63
CA GLU A 400 -5.85 16.71 3.30
C GLU A 400 -6.16 16.41 1.82
N PRO A 401 -7.42 16.46 1.36
CA PRO A 401 -7.75 16.22 -0.05
C PRO A 401 -6.86 17.00 -1.02
N GLY A 402 -6.16 16.26 -1.90
CA GLY A 402 -5.21 16.82 -2.87
C GLY A 402 -3.78 16.98 -2.37
N GLN A 403 -3.49 16.61 -1.12
CA GLN A 403 -2.23 16.87 -0.44
C GLN A 403 -1.90 15.72 0.53
N TRP A 404 -1.03 14.79 0.12
CA TRP A 404 -0.77 13.56 0.88
C TRP A 404 0.69 13.39 1.29
N ASN A 405 0.89 13.07 2.57
CA ASN A 405 2.17 12.57 3.03
C ASN A 405 2.43 11.18 2.43
N ASP A 406 3.59 11.00 1.79
CA ASP A 406 4.00 9.77 1.13
C ASP A 406 5.11 9.06 1.92
N PRO A 407 4.76 8.03 2.73
CA PRO A 407 5.71 7.18 3.42
C PRO A 407 6.39 6.14 2.51
N ASP A 408 6.39 6.33 1.19
CA ASP A 408 7.00 5.42 0.20
C ASP A 408 6.15 4.15 -0.07
N TYR A 409 6.62 3.29 -0.98
CA TYR A 409 5.86 2.17 -1.55
C TYR A 409 5.44 1.06 -0.57
N ILE A 410 4.50 0.21 -0.98
CA ILE A 410 4.14 -1.04 -0.26
C ILE A 410 5.04 -2.17 -0.77
N LEU A 411 5.90 -2.69 0.10
CA LEU A 411 6.92 -3.71 -0.21
C LEU A 411 6.61 -5.07 0.42
N ILE A 412 5.56 -5.73 -0.09
CA ILE A 412 5.07 -7.03 0.40
C ILE A 412 5.04 -8.09 -0.72
N GLY A 413 4.78 -9.35 -0.39
CA GLY A 413 4.79 -10.43 -1.39
C GLY A 413 6.18 -10.65 -1.99
N TRP A 414 6.33 -10.55 -3.32
CA TRP A 414 7.61 -10.68 -4.02
C TRP A 414 8.19 -9.31 -4.37
N VAL A 415 9.31 -8.93 -3.76
CA VAL A 415 9.93 -7.60 -3.89
C VAL A 415 11.45 -7.71 -4.01
N GLY A 416 12.09 -6.73 -4.63
CA GLY A 416 13.55 -6.62 -4.57
C GLY A 416 14.03 -5.88 -3.33
N SER A 417 15.34 -5.63 -3.26
CA SER A 417 16.00 -4.99 -2.12
C SER A 417 16.75 -3.73 -2.54
N ALA A 418 16.49 -2.61 -1.85
CA ALA A 418 17.19 -1.34 -2.05
C ALA A 418 18.71 -1.43 -1.79
N HIS A 419 19.18 -2.43 -1.04
CA HIS A 419 20.62 -2.61 -0.81
C HIS A 419 21.32 -3.29 -2.00
N VAL A 420 20.63 -4.17 -2.72
CA VAL A 420 21.26 -5.05 -3.74
C VAL A 420 20.84 -4.70 -5.17
N HIS A 421 19.64 -4.12 -5.35
CA HIS A 421 19.01 -3.92 -6.66
C HIS A 421 18.89 -5.22 -7.49
N GLY A 422 18.79 -6.36 -6.79
CA GLY A 422 18.70 -7.71 -7.35
C GLY A 422 17.30 -8.07 -7.83
N PHE A 423 17.15 -9.29 -8.37
CA PHE A 423 15.83 -9.85 -8.71
C PHE A 423 14.96 -9.99 -7.46
N GLY A 424 13.65 -9.85 -7.62
CA GLY A 424 12.72 -9.97 -6.51
C GLY A 424 12.73 -11.36 -5.87
N THR A 425 12.68 -11.38 -4.55
CA THR A 425 12.46 -12.56 -3.72
C THR A 425 11.19 -12.37 -2.91
N GLU A 426 10.69 -13.45 -2.31
CA GLU A 426 9.65 -13.30 -1.29
C GLU A 426 10.15 -12.42 -0.14
N THR A 427 9.30 -11.54 0.36
CA THR A 427 9.59 -10.64 1.47
C THR A 427 9.85 -11.44 2.74
N ALA A 428 10.76 -10.94 3.59
CA ALA A 428 11.01 -11.52 4.91
C ALA A 428 9.95 -11.13 5.95
N LEU A 429 9.04 -10.21 5.62
CA LEU A 429 7.95 -9.81 6.50
C LEU A 429 6.98 -10.96 6.74
N THR A 430 6.67 -11.20 8.01
CA THR A 430 5.62 -12.14 8.44
C THR A 430 4.22 -11.69 8.02
N GLY A 431 3.23 -12.57 8.12
CA GLY A 431 1.85 -12.24 7.75
C GLY A 431 1.29 -11.07 8.57
N ASN A 432 1.52 -11.07 9.89
CA ASN A 432 1.12 -9.99 10.79
C ASN A 432 1.74 -8.65 10.40
N GLU A 433 3.03 -8.63 10.08
CA GLU A 433 3.75 -7.42 9.67
C GLU A 433 3.19 -6.84 8.36
N GLN A 434 2.81 -7.69 7.40
CA GLN A 434 2.22 -7.23 6.14
C GLN A 434 0.80 -6.66 6.34
N TYR A 435 -0.01 -7.22 7.24
CA TYR A 435 -1.29 -6.61 7.64
C TYR A 435 -1.10 -5.26 8.34
N SER A 436 -0.12 -5.18 9.25
CA SER A 436 0.24 -3.93 9.93
C SER A 436 0.68 -2.87 8.94
N TYR A 437 1.53 -3.24 7.98
CA TYR A 437 2.00 -2.35 6.92
C TYR A 437 0.82 -1.70 6.17
N MET A 438 -0.07 -2.52 5.58
CA MET A 438 -1.21 -2.00 4.83
C MET A 438 -2.18 -1.20 5.71
N SER A 439 -2.40 -1.63 6.95
CA SER A 439 -3.27 -0.93 7.89
C SER A 439 -2.72 0.45 8.26
N MET A 440 -1.41 0.55 8.48
CA MET A 440 -0.76 1.81 8.85
C MET A 440 -0.80 2.81 7.69
N TRP A 441 -0.49 2.37 6.46
CA TRP A 441 -0.63 3.22 5.26
C TRP A 441 -2.07 3.67 5.04
N SER A 442 -3.03 2.77 5.25
CA SER A 442 -4.45 3.07 5.06
C SER A 442 -4.96 4.08 6.08
N LEU A 443 -4.66 3.88 7.37
CA LEU A 443 -4.97 4.84 8.42
C LEU A 443 -4.26 6.18 8.21
N MET A 444 -3.06 6.19 7.64
CA MET A 444 -2.34 7.42 7.38
C MET A 444 -2.83 8.20 6.15
N ALA A 445 -3.83 7.70 5.41
CA ALA A 445 -4.22 8.25 4.11
C ALA A 445 -3.01 8.41 3.16
N ALA A 446 -2.08 7.46 3.21
CA ALA A 446 -0.90 7.44 2.35
C ALA A 446 -1.27 7.00 0.92
N PRO A 447 -0.52 7.43 -0.10
CA PRO A 447 -0.57 6.79 -1.42
C PRO A 447 -0.33 5.27 -1.30
N LEU A 448 -1.16 4.47 -1.97
CA LEU A 448 -1.07 3.00 -1.94
C LEU A 448 -0.45 2.49 -3.24
N PHE A 449 0.87 2.64 -3.37
CA PHE A 449 1.62 2.12 -4.51
C PHE A 449 2.32 0.83 -4.15
N PHE A 450 1.85 -0.29 -4.70
CA PHE A 450 2.55 -1.57 -4.63
C PHE A 450 3.82 -1.53 -5.50
N SER A 451 4.94 -2.08 -5.04
CA SER A 451 6.17 -2.18 -5.85
C SER A 451 6.76 -3.60 -5.86
N GLY A 452 5.90 -4.60 -5.75
CA GLY A 452 6.27 -6.01 -5.94
C GLY A 452 5.93 -6.56 -7.32
N ASP A 453 6.18 -7.86 -7.50
CA ASP A 453 6.04 -8.58 -8.75
C ASP A 453 4.58 -8.87 -9.10
N MET A 454 4.06 -8.16 -10.10
CA MET A 454 2.68 -8.32 -10.59
C MET A 454 2.42 -9.71 -11.18
N ALA A 455 3.45 -10.44 -11.61
CA ALA A 455 3.32 -11.80 -12.14
C ALA A 455 3.33 -12.89 -11.03
N LYS A 456 3.56 -12.50 -9.77
CA LYS A 456 3.63 -13.42 -8.61
C LYS A 456 2.69 -13.03 -7.48
N LEU A 457 1.54 -12.44 -7.82
CA LEU A 457 0.48 -12.12 -6.87
C LEU A 457 -0.17 -13.40 -6.32
N ASP A 458 0.25 -13.82 -5.12
CA ASP A 458 -0.37 -14.93 -4.41
C ASP A 458 -1.69 -14.51 -3.70
N GLU A 459 -2.50 -15.49 -3.28
CA GLU A 459 -3.82 -15.23 -2.67
C GLU A 459 -3.71 -14.38 -1.40
N PHE A 460 -2.63 -14.53 -0.63
CA PHE A 460 -2.38 -13.77 0.58
C PHE A 460 -2.04 -12.31 0.29
N THR A 461 -1.15 -12.07 -0.68
CA THR A 461 -0.76 -10.73 -1.13
C THR A 461 -1.98 -9.99 -1.68
N LEU A 462 -2.79 -10.66 -2.50
CA LEU A 462 -4.07 -10.10 -2.96
C LEU A 462 -5.04 -9.86 -1.79
N ASN A 463 -5.06 -10.70 -0.77
CA ASN A 463 -5.90 -10.49 0.41
C ASN A 463 -5.59 -9.18 1.13
N ILE A 464 -4.30 -8.86 1.25
CA ILE A 464 -3.83 -7.62 1.87
C ILE A 464 -4.13 -6.42 0.96
N LEU A 465 -3.77 -6.51 -0.32
CA LEU A 465 -3.94 -5.41 -1.26
C LEU A 465 -5.41 -5.15 -1.61
N CYS A 466 -6.27 -6.17 -1.60
CA CYS A 466 -7.65 -6.11 -2.12
C CYS A 466 -8.70 -6.30 -1.03
N ASN A 467 -8.57 -5.59 0.09
CA ASN A 467 -9.64 -5.48 1.08
C ASN A 467 -10.38 -4.14 0.92
N ALA A 468 -11.65 -4.21 0.49
CA ALA A 468 -12.47 -3.04 0.20
C ALA A 468 -12.74 -2.13 1.42
N GLU A 469 -12.77 -2.67 2.64
CA GLU A 469 -13.02 -1.86 3.84
C GLU A 469 -11.76 -1.19 4.37
N VAL A 470 -10.60 -1.84 4.21
CA VAL A 470 -9.29 -1.24 4.51
C VAL A 470 -8.98 -0.12 3.51
N ILE A 471 -9.28 -0.35 2.22
CA ILE A 471 -9.15 0.69 1.18
C ILE A 471 -10.15 1.82 1.41
N ASP A 472 -11.39 1.54 1.83
CA ASP A 472 -12.36 2.60 2.17
C ASP A 472 -11.86 3.50 3.31
N ILE A 473 -11.10 2.95 4.26
CA ILE A 473 -10.43 3.77 5.29
C ILE A 473 -9.44 4.75 4.66
N ASN A 474 -8.63 4.30 3.71
CA ASN A 474 -7.65 5.12 3.00
C ASN A 474 -8.30 6.16 2.08
N GLN A 475 -9.36 5.75 1.36
CA GLN A 475 -10.04 6.53 0.32
C GLN A 475 -11.21 7.37 0.82
N ASP A 476 -11.39 7.48 2.13
CA ASP A 476 -12.47 8.25 2.73
C ASP A 476 -12.37 9.75 2.41
N ALA A 477 -13.52 10.31 2.04
CA ALA A 477 -13.65 11.65 1.47
C ALA A 477 -13.30 12.79 2.45
N LEU A 478 -13.31 12.54 3.77
CA LEU A 478 -12.84 13.53 4.74
C LEU A 478 -11.34 13.80 4.56
N GLY A 479 -10.60 12.83 4.02
CA GLY A 479 -9.20 12.99 3.62
C GLY A 479 -8.26 13.29 4.78
N LYS A 480 -8.60 12.89 6.01
CA LYS A 480 -7.73 13.10 7.18
C LYS A 480 -6.77 11.94 7.36
N GLN A 481 -5.49 12.24 7.53
CA GLN A 481 -4.52 11.25 8.03
C GLN A 481 -4.81 10.91 9.50
N GLY A 482 -4.67 9.64 9.84
CA GLY A 482 -4.80 9.13 11.20
C GLY A 482 -3.69 9.66 12.11
N GLN A 483 -4.08 10.05 13.31
CA GLN A 483 -3.20 10.59 14.35
C GLN A 483 -2.75 9.47 15.31
N PRO A 484 -1.47 9.45 15.72
CA PRO A 484 -1.03 8.64 16.86
C PRO A 484 -1.60 9.21 18.17
N ILE A 485 -2.49 8.45 18.81
CA ILE A 485 -3.08 8.80 20.12
C ILE A 485 -2.33 8.14 21.28
N VAL A 486 -1.64 7.03 21.00
CA VAL A 486 -0.69 6.38 21.91
C VAL A 486 0.48 5.90 21.07
N LYS A 487 1.71 6.16 21.54
CA LYS A 487 2.94 5.61 21.00
C LYS A 487 3.93 5.43 22.15
N ASN A 488 4.31 4.19 22.41
CA ASN A 488 5.40 3.82 23.33
C ASN A 488 6.16 2.63 22.73
N ASP A 489 7.09 2.05 23.48
CA ASP A 489 7.94 0.95 23.01
C ASP A 489 7.16 -0.36 22.75
N GLU A 490 5.93 -0.47 23.26
CA GLU A 490 5.11 -1.68 23.21
C GLU A 490 3.91 -1.59 22.27
N THR A 491 3.37 -0.39 22.07
CA THR A 491 2.06 -0.19 21.43
C THR A 491 2.01 1.11 20.64
N LEU A 492 1.40 1.02 19.47
CA LEU A 492 0.95 2.17 18.69
C LEU A 492 -0.57 2.10 18.54
N LEU A 493 -1.26 3.19 18.87
CA LEU A 493 -2.66 3.41 18.53
C LEU A 493 -2.77 4.56 17.54
N LEU A 494 -3.30 4.27 16.35
CA LEU A 494 -3.64 5.27 15.33
C LEU A 494 -5.16 5.42 15.26
N SER A 495 -5.64 6.66 15.24
CA SER A 495 -7.07 6.99 15.12
C SER A 495 -7.30 7.94 13.94
N LYS A 496 -8.26 7.61 13.09
CA LYS A 496 -8.64 8.37 11.90
C LYS A 496 -10.14 8.67 11.92
N PRO A 497 -10.56 9.94 12.06
CA PRO A 497 -11.96 10.31 11.86
C PRO A 497 -12.35 10.10 10.38
N MET A 498 -13.61 9.72 10.16
CA MET A 498 -14.16 9.40 8.85
C MET A 498 -15.30 10.36 8.48
N GLU A 499 -15.59 10.54 7.19
CA GLU A 499 -16.64 11.45 6.69
C GLU A 499 -18.02 11.13 7.28
N ASP A 500 -18.35 9.85 7.44
CA ASP A 500 -19.63 9.38 7.95
C ASP A 500 -19.79 9.52 9.48
N GLY A 501 -18.83 10.15 10.16
CA GLY A 501 -18.81 10.33 11.61
C GLY A 501 -18.35 9.09 12.40
N SER A 502 -17.94 8.02 11.72
CA SER A 502 -17.24 6.90 12.36
C SER A 502 -15.76 7.22 12.60
N ILE A 503 -15.09 6.35 13.33
CA ILE A 503 -13.64 6.43 13.58
C ILE A 503 -13.01 5.09 13.22
N ALA A 504 -11.97 5.12 12.37
CA ALA A 504 -11.11 3.97 12.14
C ALA A 504 -9.95 3.98 13.15
N VAL A 505 -9.68 2.84 13.77
CA VAL A 505 -8.65 2.69 14.82
C VAL A 505 -7.81 1.45 14.55
N GLY A 506 -6.48 1.62 14.56
CA GLY A 506 -5.52 0.52 14.52
C GLY A 506 -4.88 0.30 15.88
N LEU A 507 -4.98 -0.93 16.40
CA LEU A 507 -4.31 -1.39 17.62
C LEU A 507 -3.07 -2.18 17.21
N PHE A 508 -1.89 -1.56 17.23
CA PHE A 508 -0.65 -2.19 16.79
C PHE A 508 0.15 -2.69 17.98
N ASN A 509 0.54 -3.97 17.93
CA ASN A 509 1.47 -4.56 18.89
C ASN A 509 2.90 -4.41 18.35
N LEU A 510 3.76 -3.67 19.06
CA LEU A 510 5.16 -3.47 18.68
C LEU A 510 6.10 -4.48 19.34
N GLN A 511 5.57 -5.43 20.11
CA GLN A 511 6.33 -6.44 20.83
C GLN A 511 6.51 -7.71 20.00
N GLU A 512 7.51 -8.51 20.40
CA GLU A 512 7.84 -9.80 19.78
C GLU A 512 6.93 -10.95 20.22
N GLN A 513 5.93 -10.70 21.07
CA GLN A 513 4.98 -11.69 21.56
C GLN A 513 3.55 -11.15 21.45
N PRO A 514 2.52 -12.02 21.32
CA PRO A 514 1.14 -11.59 21.38
C PRO A 514 0.83 -10.80 22.64
N SER A 515 0.05 -9.72 22.50
CA SER A 515 -0.32 -8.83 23.61
C SER A 515 -1.76 -8.35 23.48
N ASP A 516 -2.43 -8.14 24.61
CA ASP A 516 -3.77 -7.58 24.66
C ASP A 516 -3.68 -6.06 24.61
N ILE A 517 -4.04 -5.50 23.45
CA ILE A 517 -4.00 -4.05 23.21
C ILE A 517 -5.38 -3.46 23.48
N THR A 518 -5.43 -2.38 24.26
CA THR A 518 -6.68 -1.72 24.66
C THR A 518 -6.71 -0.27 24.21
N VAL A 519 -7.86 0.18 23.71
CA VAL A 519 -8.16 1.59 23.49
C VAL A 519 -9.38 2.01 24.30
N SER A 520 -9.28 3.13 25.01
CA SER A 520 -10.40 3.71 25.75
C SER A 520 -11.09 4.85 24.99
N TRP A 521 -12.36 5.09 25.31
CA TRP A 521 -13.14 6.14 24.64
C TRP A 521 -12.63 7.53 25.02
N ASP A 522 -12.07 7.67 26.21
CA ASP A 522 -11.38 8.90 26.65
C ASP A 522 -10.14 9.19 25.78
N GLN A 523 -9.36 8.16 25.41
CA GLN A 523 -8.22 8.32 24.48
C GLN A 523 -8.67 8.74 23.09
N LEU A 524 -9.84 8.27 22.65
CA LEU A 524 -10.43 8.59 21.34
C LEU A 524 -11.24 9.91 21.35
N GLY A 525 -11.50 10.49 22.52
CA GLY A 525 -12.36 11.67 22.65
C GLY A 525 -13.84 11.40 22.33
N ILE A 526 -14.31 10.16 22.47
CA ILE A 526 -15.70 9.74 22.19
C ILE A 526 -16.43 9.30 23.46
N ARG A 527 -17.74 9.09 23.38
CA ARG A 527 -18.57 8.63 24.50
C ARG A 527 -19.74 7.78 24.02
N GLY A 528 -20.29 6.96 24.92
CA GLY A 528 -21.46 6.15 24.65
C GLY A 528 -21.15 4.87 23.87
N LEU A 529 -22.22 4.17 23.52
CA LEU A 529 -22.16 2.88 22.85
C LEU A 529 -21.74 3.03 21.39
N HIS A 530 -20.77 2.22 20.95
CA HIS A 530 -20.30 2.18 19.57
C HIS A 530 -20.37 0.76 19.01
N ARG A 531 -20.78 0.62 17.75
CA ARG A 531 -20.65 -0.64 17.01
C ARG A 531 -19.20 -0.78 16.55
N VAL A 532 -18.59 -1.92 16.86
CA VAL A 532 -17.23 -2.28 16.46
C VAL A 532 -17.27 -3.27 15.30
N ARG A 533 -16.50 -3.00 14.25
CA ARG A 533 -16.30 -3.90 13.12
C ARG A 533 -14.81 -4.16 12.90
N ASP A 534 -14.42 -5.43 12.81
CA ASP A 534 -13.11 -5.84 12.31
C ASP A 534 -13.15 -5.76 10.77
N VAL A 535 -12.38 -4.83 10.21
CA VAL A 535 -12.41 -4.56 8.76
C VAL A 535 -11.56 -5.53 7.95
N TRP A 536 -10.56 -6.17 8.57
CA TRP A 536 -9.80 -7.23 7.90
C TRP A 536 -10.67 -8.46 7.72
N ARG A 537 -11.39 -8.87 8.76
CA ARG A 537 -12.32 -10.02 8.72
C ARG A 537 -13.68 -9.68 8.15
N GLN A 538 -13.95 -8.39 7.92
CA GLN A 538 -15.26 -7.87 7.50
C GLN A 538 -16.40 -8.36 8.41
N GLN A 539 -16.15 -8.34 9.72
CA GLN A 539 -17.01 -8.94 10.73
C GLN A 539 -17.43 -7.92 11.78
N ASP A 540 -18.74 -7.85 12.06
CA ASP A 540 -19.25 -7.08 13.19
C ASP A 540 -18.92 -7.82 14.50
N ILE A 541 -18.26 -7.13 15.43
CA ILE A 541 -17.82 -7.70 16.72
C ILE A 541 -18.88 -7.50 17.79
N GLY A 542 -19.60 -6.38 17.74
CA GLY A 542 -20.68 -6.08 18.68
C GLY A 542 -20.76 -4.60 19.02
N GLN A 543 -21.52 -4.28 20.07
CA GLN A 543 -21.65 -2.93 20.61
C GLN A 543 -20.87 -2.83 21.93
N VAL A 544 -20.02 -1.83 22.04
CA VAL A 544 -19.06 -1.67 23.15
C VAL A 544 -19.11 -0.23 23.66
N GLU A 545 -18.95 -0.05 24.97
CA GLU A 545 -18.93 1.26 25.63
C GLU A 545 -17.69 1.37 26.52
N GLY A 546 -17.07 2.56 26.54
CA GLY A 546 -15.98 2.90 27.45
C GLY A 546 -14.59 2.47 26.97
N GLN A 547 -14.41 1.23 26.50
CA GLN A 547 -13.13 0.73 25.98
C GLN A 547 -13.29 -0.54 25.16
N PHE A 548 -12.33 -0.84 24.29
CA PHE A 548 -12.24 -2.10 23.55
C PHE A 548 -10.83 -2.68 23.66
N SER A 549 -10.74 -4.00 23.82
CA SER A 549 -9.48 -4.75 23.91
C SER A 549 -9.47 -5.88 22.89
N ALA A 550 -8.33 -6.10 22.24
CA ALA A 550 -8.11 -7.23 21.35
C ALA A 550 -6.72 -7.85 21.58
N SER A 551 -6.64 -9.17 21.44
CA SER A 551 -5.36 -9.88 21.42
C SER A 551 -4.74 -9.73 20.04
N VAL A 552 -3.52 -9.19 19.98
CA VAL A 552 -2.82 -8.87 18.75
C VAL A 552 -1.48 -9.61 18.74
N GLY A 553 -1.24 -10.44 17.72
CA GLY A 553 0.00 -11.20 17.56
C GLY A 553 1.23 -10.30 17.42
N ARG A 554 2.44 -10.87 17.49
CA ARG A 554 3.68 -10.10 17.36
C ARG A 554 3.66 -9.22 16.12
N HIS A 555 4.07 -7.96 16.28
CA HIS A 555 4.16 -6.97 15.19
C HIS A 555 2.86 -6.79 14.39
N GLY A 556 1.73 -7.27 14.91
CA GLY A 556 0.44 -7.32 14.23
C GLY A 556 -0.43 -6.11 14.52
N VAL A 557 -1.62 -6.14 13.93
CA VAL A 557 -2.63 -5.09 14.07
C VAL A 557 -4.02 -5.69 14.22
N PHE A 558 -4.84 -5.09 15.08
CA PHE A 558 -6.29 -5.18 14.99
C PHE A 558 -6.81 -3.86 14.42
N LEU A 559 -7.31 -3.90 13.17
CA LEU A 559 -7.87 -2.72 12.51
C LEU A 559 -9.39 -2.77 12.60
N MET A 560 -9.98 -1.71 13.12
CA MET A 560 -11.43 -1.62 13.32
C MET A 560 -12.00 -0.29 12.90
N ARG A 561 -13.32 -0.29 12.68
CA ARG A 561 -14.13 0.91 12.51
C ARG A 561 -15.24 0.95 13.55
N LEU A 562 -15.44 2.13 14.14
CA LEU A 562 -16.34 2.40 15.26
C LEU A 562 -17.43 3.37 14.82
N TRP A 563 -18.70 2.97 14.91
CA TRP A 563 -19.84 3.87 14.66
C TRP A 563 -20.60 4.17 15.94
N PRO A 564 -20.96 5.44 16.21
CA PRO A 564 -21.83 5.76 17.34
C PRO A 564 -23.19 5.07 17.18
N VAL A 565 -23.66 4.42 18.23
CA VAL A 565 -25.03 3.88 18.29
C VAL A 565 -25.91 4.99 18.87
N ASN A 566 -26.65 5.67 18.01
CA ASN A 566 -27.62 6.66 18.49
C ASN A 566 -28.66 5.96 19.38
N ALA A 567 -28.89 6.49 20.58
CA ALA A 567 -29.90 5.99 21.54
C ALA A 567 -31.36 6.17 21.06
N GLN A 568 -31.58 6.57 19.80
CA GLN A 568 -32.89 6.73 19.20
C GLN A 568 -32.97 5.97 17.87
N GLY A 569 -33.55 4.77 17.95
CA GLY A 569 -34.31 4.11 16.89
C GLY A 569 -33.68 4.05 15.49
N SER A 570 -33.06 2.92 15.20
CA SER A 570 -32.87 2.43 13.84
C SER A 570 -34.19 2.49 13.06
N LYS A 571 -34.31 3.41 12.10
CA LYS A 571 -34.97 3.07 10.85
C LYS A 571 -33.87 2.55 9.93
N ALA A 572 -33.97 1.26 9.61
CA ALA A 572 -33.28 0.71 8.46
C ALA A 572 -33.85 1.39 7.22
N ASP A 573 -32.98 1.90 6.37
CA ASP A 573 -33.22 2.10 4.93
C ASP A 573 -32.07 1.42 4.17
#